data_AF-D3Y4F5-F1
#
_entry.id   AF-D3Y4F5-F1
#
_cell.length_a   1.000
_cell.length_b   1.000
_cell.length_c   1.000
_cell.angle_alpha   90.00
_cell.angle_beta   90.00
_cell.angle_gamma   90.00
#
_symmetry.space_group_name_H-M   'P 1'
#
loop_
_entity.id
_entity.type
_entity.pdbx_description
1 polymer ?
#
loop_
_entity_poly.entity_id
_entity_poly.type
_entity_poly.pdbx_seq_one_letter_code
_entity_poly.pdbx_strand_id
1 'polypeptide(L)'
;ILTTNLWSAELSKLAANAFLAQRISSVNAMSALCEATGADVAEVSYAIGKDTRIGPKFLNASVGFGGSCFQKDILNLVYICECNGLPEVAEYWKQVIKINDYQKSRFVNRVVSSMFNTVSQKKIAVLGFAFKKDTGDTRETPAIDVCQGLLGDKALLSIYDPQVQKEHIQRDLIMKKFDWDHPLHLQPKSGSAAVEQVTVTSDAYEATKEAHGVCILTEWDEFRTLDYKKIYDNMQKPAFVFDGRNVVNAD
;
A
#
# COMPACT_ATOMS: atom_id res chain seq x y z
N ILE A 1 -0.44 -24.25 -25.51
CA ILE A 1 -1.61 -23.37 -25.75
C ILE A 1 -2.82 -24.07 -25.15
N LEU A 2 -3.61 -23.37 -24.32
CA LEU A 2 -4.82 -23.92 -23.70
C LEU A 2 -6.02 -23.26 -24.39
N THR A 3 -6.98 -24.06 -24.87
CA THR A 3 -8.17 -23.60 -25.60
C THR A 3 -9.43 -23.86 -24.78
N THR A 4 -10.37 -22.93 -24.80
CA THR A 4 -11.62 -22.99 -24.02
C THR A 4 -12.71 -22.14 -24.69
N ASN A 5 -13.95 -22.19 -24.18
CA ASN A 5 -15.03 -21.33 -24.66
C ASN A 5 -14.86 -19.88 -24.16
N LEU A 6 -15.56 -18.93 -24.81
CA LEU A 6 -15.45 -17.50 -24.51
C LEU A 6 -15.66 -17.18 -23.03
N TRP A 7 -16.77 -17.62 -22.44
CA TRP A 7 -17.11 -17.35 -21.05
C TRP A 7 -16.08 -17.89 -20.06
N SER A 8 -15.58 -19.10 -20.33
CA SER A 8 -14.55 -19.73 -19.50
C SER A 8 -13.22 -19.00 -19.62
N ALA A 9 -12.86 -18.47 -20.79
CA ALA A 9 -11.65 -17.66 -20.96
C ALA A 9 -11.72 -16.34 -20.17
N GLU A 10 -12.83 -15.62 -20.29
CA GLU A 10 -13.05 -14.33 -19.60
C GLU A 10 -13.07 -14.52 -18.08
N LEU A 11 -13.85 -15.47 -17.58
CA LEU A 11 -13.94 -15.75 -16.14
C LEU A 11 -12.60 -16.24 -15.57
N SER A 12 -11.84 -17.04 -16.31
CA SER A 12 -10.52 -17.50 -15.87
C SER A 12 -9.56 -16.34 -15.59
N LYS A 13 -9.64 -15.25 -16.36
CA LYS A 13 -8.78 -14.08 -16.13
C LYS A 13 -9.15 -13.34 -14.84
N LEU A 14 -10.45 -13.11 -14.61
CA LEU A 14 -10.95 -12.50 -13.38
C LEU A 14 -10.62 -13.36 -12.16
N ALA A 15 -10.91 -14.66 -12.24
CA ALA A 15 -10.63 -15.62 -11.17
C ALA A 15 -9.14 -15.66 -10.84
N ALA A 16 -8.25 -15.79 -11.83
CA ALA A 16 -6.81 -15.83 -11.57
C ALA A 16 -6.31 -14.59 -10.80
N ASN A 17 -6.73 -13.39 -11.20
CA ASN A 17 -6.37 -12.17 -10.50
C ASN A 17 -6.98 -12.09 -9.08
N ALA A 18 -8.22 -12.55 -8.90
CA ALA A 18 -8.88 -12.62 -7.60
C ALA A 18 -8.16 -13.60 -6.65
N PHE A 19 -7.74 -14.77 -7.13
CA PHE A 19 -6.97 -15.74 -6.33
C PHE A 19 -5.58 -15.19 -5.93
N LEU A 20 -4.90 -14.48 -6.82
CA LEU A 20 -3.61 -13.85 -6.49
C LEU A 20 -3.75 -12.79 -5.40
N ALA A 21 -4.75 -11.91 -5.53
CA ALA A 21 -5.03 -10.88 -4.55
C ALA A 21 -5.54 -11.46 -3.23
N GLN A 22 -6.36 -12.52 -3.28
CA GLN A 22 -6.83 -13.24 -2.09
C GLN A 22 -5.66 -13.74 -1.26
N ARG A 23 -4.62 -14.33 -1.87
CA ARG A 23 -3.43 -14.81 -1.13
C ARG A 23 -2.73 -13.68 -0.37
N ILE A 24 -2.60 -12.50 -0.99
CA ILE A 24 -2.01 -11.32 -0.34
C ILE A 24 -2.89 -10.90 0.84
N SER A 25 -4.20 -10.74 0.64
CA SER A 25 -5.12 -10.37 1.73
C SER A 25 -5.13 -11.41 2.85
N SER A 26 -5.08 -12.71 2.54
CA SER A 26 -5.01 -13.77 3.55
C SER A 26 -3.76 -13.66 4.42
N VAL A 27 -2.58 -13.46 3.82
CA VAL A 27 -1.34 -13.27 4.58
C VAL A 27 -1.35 -11.95 5.36
N ASN A 28 -1.93 -10.89 4.79
CA ASN A 28 -2.11 -9.62 5.49
C ASN A 28 -3.01 -9.77 6.73
N ALA A 29 -4.11 -10.54 6.64
CA ALA A 29 -4.92 -10.85 7.80
C ALA A 29 -4.12 -11.62 8.87
N MET A 30 -3.30 -12.60 8.44
CA MET A 30 -2.38 -13.31 9.35
C MET A 30 -1.35 -12.37 9.98
N SER A 31 -0.86 -11.35 9.27
CA SER A 31 0.10 -10.38 9.80
C SER A 31 -0.44 -9.66 11.03
N ALA A 32 -1.72 -9.25 11.01
CA ALA A 32 -2.37 -8.62 12.15
C ALA A 32 -2.47 -9.59 13.36
N LEU A 33 -2.76 -10.87 13.11
CA LEU A 33 -2.78 -11.88 14.17
C LEU A 33 -1.38 -12.16 14.73
N CYS A 34 -0.36 -12.17 13.87
CA CYS A 34 1.04 -12.34 14.27
C CYS A 34 1.46 -11.20 15.22
N GLU A 35 1.16 -9.96 14.86
CA GLU A 35 1.40 -8.78 15.70
C GLU A 35 0.71 -8.86 17.08
N ALA A 36 -0.50 -9.45 17.15
CA ALA A 36 -1.25 -9.58 18.40
C ALA A 36 -0.80 -10.75 19.29
N THR A 37 -0.15 -11.77 18.71
CA THR A 37 0.25 -13.00 19.41
C THR A 37 1.75 -13.10 19.64
N GLY A 38 2.56 -12.24 19.02
CA GLY A 38 4.02 -12.28 19.07
C GLY A 38 4.66 -13.25 18.06
N ALA A 39 3.88 -13.78 17.11
CA ALA A 39 4.43 -14.56 16.00
C ALA A 39 5.02 -13.65 14.91
N ASP A 40 5.87 -14.22 14.04
CA ASP A 40 6.42 -13.55 12.86
C ASP A 40 5.69 -13.99 11.58
N VAL A 41 5.14 -13.04 10.83
CA VAL A 41 4.40 -13.35 9.59
C VAL A 41 5.31 -13.91 8.48
N ALA A 42 6.58 -13.54 8.42
CA ALA A 42 7.53 -14.10 7.46
C ALA A 42 7.81 -15.58 7.76
N GLU A 43 7.95 -15.95 9.03
CA GLU A 43 8.08 -17.35 9.45
C GLU A 43 6.81 -18.15 9.15
N VAL A 44 5.63 -17.61 9.47
CA VAL A 44 4.34 -18.23 9.16
C VAL A 44 4.18 -18.43 7.65
N SER A 45 4.44 -17.40 6.84
CA SER A 45 4.39 -17.47 5.38
C SER A 45 5.37 -18.47 4.81
N TYR A 46 6.60 -18.55 5.35
CA TYR A 46 7.58 -19.54 4.95
C TYR A 46 7.10 -20.95 5.24
N ALA A 47 6.55 -21.21 6.43
CA ALA A 47 6.05 -22.52 6.84
C ALA A 47 4.88 -22.98 5.96
N ILE A 48 3.84 -22.15 5.77
CA ILE A 48 2.68 -22.53 4.92
C ILE A 48 3.09 -22.69 3.45
N GLY A 49 4.07 -21.91 2.98
CA GLY A 49 4.57 -21.97 1.61
C GLY A 49 5.35 -23.24 1.28
N LYS A 50 5.77 -24.03 2.28
CA LYS A 50 6.40 -25.34 2.07
C LYS A 50 5.42 -26.42 1.60
N ASP A 51 4.14 -26.27 1.91
CA ASP A 51 3.13 -27.17 1.36
C ASP A 51 2.98 -26.89 -0.14
N THR A 52 3.33 -27.86 -0.98
CA THR A 52 3.32 -27.72 -2.44
C THR A 52 1.93 -27.48 -3.01
N ARG A 53 0.86 -27.78 -2.27
CA ARG A 53 -0.54 -27.49 -2.65
C ARG A 53 -0.86 -26.01 -2.49
N ILE A 54 -0.15 -25.31 -1.60
CA ILE A 54 -0.27 -23.86 -1.39
C ILE A 54 0.77 -23.12 -2.24
N GLY A 55 2.03 -23.57 -2.18
CA GLY A 55 3.18 -22.96 -2.84
C GLY A 55 3.64 -21.64 -2.19
N PRO A 56 4.90 -21.21 -2.44
CA PRO A 56 5.52 -20.10 -1.71
C PRO A 56 5.24 -18.70 -2.27
N LYS A 57 4.63 -18.60 -3.47
CA LYS A 57 4.46 -17.31 -4.17
C LYS A 57 3.26 -16.54 -3.65
N PHE A 58 3.30 -15.21 -3.76
CA PHE A 58 2.20 -14.31 -3.33
C PHE A 58 1.84 -14.48 -1.84
N LEU A 59 2.84 -14.77 -0.99
CA LEU A 59 2.70 -14.91 0.46
C LEU A 59 3.53 -13.88 1.25
N ASN A 60 3.92 -12.79 0.61
CA ASN A 60 4.61 -11.70 1.29
C ASN A 60 3.56 -10.73 1.85
N ALA A 61 3.56 -10.54 3.16
CA ALA A 61 2.74 -9.50 3.79
C ALA A 61 3.21 -8.11 3.31
N SER A 62 2.28 -7.19 3.18
CA SER A 62 2.56 -5.78 2.83
C SER A 62 1.53 -4.85 3.48
N VAL A 63 1.75 -3.55 3.35
CA VAL A 63 0.77 -2.50 3.71
C VAL A 63 -0.53 -2.60 2.91
N GLY A 64 -0.48 -3.29 1.76
CA GLY A 64 -1.61 -3.55 0.88
C GLY A 64 -1.13 -3.97 -0.51
N PHE A 65 -2.02 -4.57 -1.30
CA PHE A 65 -1.80 -4.70 -2.74
C PHE A 65 -2.31 -3.44 -3.46
N GLY A 66 -1.74 -3.17 -4.63
CA GLY A 66 -2.18 -2.10 -5.53
C GLY A 66 -2.11 -2.50 -7.00
N GLY A 67 -2.05 -1.51 -7.88
CA GLY A 67 -2.05 -1.68 -9.33
C GLY A 67 -3.46 -1.79 -9.92
N SER A 68 -3.59 -1.48 -11.21
CA SER A 68 -4.88 -1.33 -11.89
C SER A 68 -5.71 -2.61 -12.07
N CYS A 69 -5.16 -3.78 -11.72
CA CYS A 69 -5.78 -5.08 -12.04
C CYS A 69 -6.55 -5.67 -10.86
N PHE A 70 -5.93 -5.83 -9.69
CA PHE A 70 -6.54 -6.64 -8.62
C PHE A 70 -7.85 -6.08 -8.10
N GLN A 71 -7.87 -4.82 -7.64
CA GLN A 71 -9.08 -4.22 -7.09
C GLN A 71 -10.20 -4.15 -8.13
N LYS A 72 -9.88 -3.68 -9.34
CA LYS A 72 -10.82 -3.57 -10.45
C LYS A 72 -11.46 -4.92 -10.81
N ASP A 73 -10.64 -5.96 -10.99
CA ASP A 73 -11.13 -7.26 -11.45
C ASP A 73 -11.92 -7.99 -10.34
N ILE A 74 -11.57 -7.82 -9.06
CA ILE A 74 -12.37 -8.34 -7.95
C ILE A 74 -13.70 -7.60 -7.84
N LEU A 75 -13.73 -6.27 -7.93
CA LEU A 75 -14.99 -5.51 -7.89
C LEU A 75 -15.89 -5.85 -9.08
N ASN A 76 -15.31 -6.09 -10.25
CA ASN A 76 -16.04 -6.61 -11.41
C ASN A 76 -16.61 -8.02 -11.13
N LEU A 77 -15.82 -8.92 -10.55
CA LEU A 77 -16.28 -10.25 -10.15
C LEU A 77 -17.42 -10.21 -9.13
N VAL A 78 -17.31 -9.34 -8.11
CA VAL A 78 -18.37 -9.09 -7.12
C VAL A 78 -19.66 -8.64 -7.81
N TYR A 79 -19.56 -7.67 -8.72
CA TYR A 79 -20.71 -7.17 -9.48
C TYR A 79 -21.34 -8.25 -10.36
N ILE A 80 -20.54 -9.07 -11.05
CA ILE A 80 -21.03 -10.20 -11.84
C ILE A 80 -21.80 -11.18 -10.94
N CYS A 81 -21.28 -11.50 -9.74
CA CYS A 81 -21.98 -12.36 -8.79
C CYS A 81 -23.34 -11.77 -8.36
N GLU A 82 -23.39 -10.47 -8.05
CA GLU A 82 -24.64 -9.78 -7.69
C GLU A 82 -25.67 -9.82 -8.83
N CYS A 83 -25.26 -9.53 -10.07
CA CYS A 83 -26.12 -9.59 -11.24
C CYS A 83 -26.70 -10.99 -11.53
N ASN A 84 -26.02 -12.04 -11.07
CA ASN A 84 -26.48 -13.43 -11.22
C ASN A 84 -27.22 -13.95 -9.97
N GLY A 85 -27.55 -13.09 -9.01
CA GLY A 85 -28.27 -13.48 -7.80
C GLY A 85 -27.46 -14.36 -6.85
N LEU A 86 -26.14 -14.17 -6.80
CA LEU A 86 -25.20 -14.91 -5.94
C LEU A 86 -24.59 -14.00 -4.86
N PRO A 87 -25.38 -13.48 -3.92
CA PRO A 87 -24.91 -12.50 -2.93
C PRO A 87 -23.85 -13.08 -1.96
N GLU A 88 -23.91 -14.37 -1.63
CA GLU A 88 -22.93 -15.02 -0.75
C GLU A 88 -21.55 -15.09 -1.41
N VAL A 89 -21.51 -15.34 -2.72
CA VAL A 89 -20.27 -15.40 -3.51
C VAL A 89 -19.69 -13.98 -3.68
N ALA A 90 -20.57 -12.99 -3.91
CA ALA A 90 -20.19 -11.59 -3.97
C ALA A 90 -19.54 -11.13 -2.65
N GLU A 91 -20.16 -11.42 -1.51
CA GLU A 91 -19.63 -11.03 -0.20
C GLU A 91 -18.30 -11.74 0.10
N TYR A 92 -18.13 -13.01 -0.27
CA TYR A 92 -16.87 -13.72 -0.12
C TYR A 92 -15.71 -13.01 -0.84
N TRP A 93 -15.88 -12.63 -2.11
CA TRP A 93 -14.83 -11.93 -2.85
C TRP A 93 -14.63 -10.49 -2.37
N LYS A 94 -15.69 -9.84 -1.90
CA LYS A 94 -15.61 -8.50 -1.31
C LYS A 94 -14.72 -8.45 -0.06
N GLN A 95 -14.61 -9.54 0.70
CA GLN A 95 -13.70 -9.63 1.85
C GLN A 95 -12.23 -9.43 1.46
N VAL A 96 -11.82 -9.82 0.24
CA VAL A 96 -10.45 -9.61 -0.24
C VAL A 96 -10.12 -8.12 -0.28
N ILE A 97 -11.06 -7.28 -0.72
CA ILE A 97 -10.91 -5.81 -0.73
C ILE A 97 -10.99 -5.23 0.68
N LYS A 98 -11.97 -5.66 1.48
CA LYS A 98 -12.14 -5.16 2.86
C LYS A 98 -10.88 -5.38 3.71
N ILE A 99 -10.22 -6.53 3.59
CA ILE A 99 -8.96 -6.81 4.28
C ILE A 99 -7.82 -5.93 3.76
N ASN A 100 -7.77 -5.66 2.45
CA ASN A 100 -6.75 -4.76 1.89
C ASN A 100 -6.92 -3.33 2.42
N ASP A 101 -8.15 -2.82 2.49
CA ASP A 101 -8.45 -1.50 3.05
C ASP A 101 -8.16 -1.44 4.55
N TYR A 102 -8.56 -2.48 5.29
CA TYR A 102 -8.21 -2.63 6.71
C TYR A 102 -6.68 -2.61 6.94
N GLN A 103 -5.90 -3.29 6.11
CA GLN A 103 -4.43 -3.32 6.20
C GLN A 103 -3.82 -1.91 6.06
N LYS A 104 -4.31 -1.11 5.12
CA LYS A 104 -3.85 0.27 4.92
C LYS A 104 -4.21 1.16 6.11
N SER A 105 -5.46 1.10 6.57
CA SER A 105 -5.93 1.89 7.71
C SER A 105 -5.24 1.50 9.02
N ARG A 106 -5.05 0.20 9.29
CA ARG A 106 -4.36 -0.24 10.52
C ARG A 106 -2.90 0.20 10.53
N PHE A 107 -2.23 0.24 9.38
CA PHE A 107 -0.86 0.72 9.26
C PHE A 107 -0.77 2.20 9.65
N VAL A 108 -1.66 3.04 9.12
CA VAL A 108 -1.77 4.47 9.53
C VAL A 108 -2.00 4.59 11.03
N ASN A 109 -2.96 3.85 11.58
CA ASN A 109 -3.25 3.88 13.02
C ASN A 109 -2.04 3.47 13.87
N ARG A 110 -1.22 2.52 13.40
CA ARG A 110 0.02 2.09 14.06
C ARG A 110 1.06 3.20 14.06
N VAL A 111 1.22 3.93 12.96
CA VAL A 111 2.09 5.11 12.88
C VAL A 111 1.66 6.15 13.91
N VAL A 112 0.39 6.52 13.90
CA VAL A 112 -0.16 7.56 14.78
C VAL A 112 -0.05 7.19 16.26
N SER A 113 -0.44 5.96 16.62
CA SER A 113 -0.38 5.47 18.01
C SER A 113 1.05 5.37 18.53
N SER A 114 1.99 4.87 17.72
CA SER A 114 3.41 4.78 18.09
C SER A 114 4.04 6.17 18.30
N MET A 115 3.52 7.19 17.62
CA MET A 115 3.96 8.58 17.74
C MET A 115 3.13 9.38 18.75
N PHE A 116 2.71 8.73 19.85
CA PHE A 116 1.98 9.34 20.98
C PHE A 116 0.58 9.86 20.61
N ASN A 117 -0.13 9.13 19.74
CA ASN A 117 -1.49 9.43 19.28
C ASN A 117 -1.65 10.79 18.58
N THR A 118 -0.56 11.38 18.08
CA THR A 118 -0.63 12.59 17.26
C THR A 118 0.54 12.69 16.29
N VAL A 119 0.22 12.97 15.03
CA VAL A 119 1.19 13.26 13.96
C VAL A 119 1.07 14.68 13.42
N SER A 120 0.20 15.50 14.02
CA SER A 120 -0.02 16.89 13.60
C SER A 120 1.29 17.67 13.63
N GLN A 121 1.63 18.30 12.49
CA GLN A 121 2.87 19.05 12.26
C GLN A 121 4.17 18.24 12.38
N LYS A 122 4.09 16.91 12.53
CA LYS A 122 5.28 16.06 12.50
C LYS A 122 5.65 15.77 11.05
N LYS A 123 6.93 15.96 10.72
CA LYS A 123 7.51 15.48 9.45
C LYS A 123 7.56 13.95 9.44
N ILE A 124 6.92 13.32 8.47
CA ILE A 124 6.98 11.87 8.20
C ILE A 124 7.56 11.68 6.81
N ALA A 125 8.66 10.93 6.73
CA ALA A 125 9.25 10.54 5.47
C ALA A 125 8.48 9.35 4.89
N VAL A 126 8.21 9.38 3.58
CA VAL A 126 7.60 8.29 2.83
C VAL A 126 8.59 7.83 1.77
N LEU A 127 9.08 6.60 1.91
CA LEU A 127 10.00 5.96 0.98
C LEU A 127 9.20 4.98 0.11
N GLY A 128 9.06 5.34 -1.16
CA GLY A 128 8.27 4.60 -2.14
C GLY A 128 6.85 5.15 -2.29
N PHE A 129 6.44 5.36 -3.54
CA PHE A 129 5.11 5.80 -3.93
C PHE A 129 4.49 4.91 -5.00
N ALA A 130 5.31 4.31 -5.87
CA ALA A 130 4.83 3.33 -6.85
C ALA A 130 4.15 2.12 -6.17
N PHE A 131 3.21 1.47 -6.86
CA PHE A 131 2.46 0.36 -6.23
C PHE A 131 3.32 -0.88 -5.94
N LYS A 132 4.45 -1.02 -6.65
CA LYS A 132 5.49 -2.04 -6.49
C LYS A 132 6.82 -1.50 -7.04
N LYS A 133 7.93 -2.20 -6.79
CA LYS A 133 9.23 -1.82 -7.38
C LYS A 133 9.27 -1.97 -8.91
N ASP A 134 10.31 -1.37 -9.49
CA ASP A 134 10.66 -1.41 -10.92
C ASP A 134 9.60 -0.81 -11.87
N THR A 135 8.81 0.14 -11.37
CA THR A 135 7.82 0.87 -12.17
C THR A 135 7.53 2.25 -11.58
N GLY A 136 7.20 3.23 -12.44
CA GLY A 136 6.66 4.54 -12.02
C GLY A 136 5.13 4.61 -11.97
N ASP A 137 4.46 3.45 -11.91
CA ASP A 137 2.99 3.35 -11.92
C ASP A 137 2.43 3.50 -10.51
N THR A 138 1.50 4.43 -10.34
CA THR A 138 0.91 4.82 -9.06
C THR A 138 -0.55 4.39 -8.92
N ARG A 139 -1.13 3.77 -9.94
CA ARG A 139 -2.56 3.38 -9.92
C ARG A 139 -2.85 2.42 -8.77
N GLU A 140 -3.86 2.76 -7.97
CA GLU A 140 -4.26 2.03 -6.76
C GLU A 140 -3.07 1.72 -5.82
N THR A 141 -2.03 2.54 -5.78
CA THR A 141 -0.91 2.32 -4.84
C THR A 141 -1.39 2.48 -3.40
N PRO A 142 -1.02 1.57 -2.47
CA PRO A 142 -1.30 1.75 -1.05
C PRO A 142 -0.69 3.02 -0.47
N ALA A 143 0.37 3.55 -1.10
CA ALA A 143 1.03 4.78 -0.66
C ALA A 143 0.08 5.98 -0.68
N ILE A 144 -0.84 6.08 -1.66
CA ILE A 144 -1.84 7.15 -1.72
C ILE A 144 -2.75 7.09 -0.49
N ASP A 145 -3.31 5.92 -0.20
CA ASP A 145 -4.25 5.76 0.93
C ASP A 145 -3.55 6.03 2.28
N VAL A 146 -2.30 5.59 2.45
CA VAL A 146 -1.50 5.84 3.66
C VAL A 146 -1.18 7.33 3.81
N CYS A 147 -0.71 7.97 2.74
CA CYS A 147 -0.41 9.41 2.74
C CYS A 147 -1.66 10.23 3.04
N GLN A 148 -2.81 9.90 2.44
CA GLN A 148 -4.08 10.58 2.72
C GLN A 148 -4.52 10.43 4.18
N GLY A 149 -4.35 9.24 4.77
CA GLY A 149 -4.60 9.02 6.19
C GLY A 149 -3.75 9.91 7.09
N LEU A 150 -2.44 9.98 6.83
CA LEU A 150 -1.52 10.81 7.61
C LEU A 150 -1.74 12.32 7.40
N LEU A 151 -2.08 12.76 6.18
CA LEU A 151 -2.46 14.13 5.89
C LEU A 151 -3.77 14.52 6.59
N GLY A 152 -4.73 13.59 6.70
CA GLY A 152 -5.95 13.77 7.48
C GLY A 152 -5.67 14.11 8.94
N ASP A 153 -4.61 13.55 9.51
CA ASP A 153 -4.10 13.84 10.86
C ASP A 153 -3.08 14.99 10.91
N LYS A 154 -3.01 15.78 9.83
CA LYS A 154 -2.19 16.99 9.68
C LYS A 154 -0.67 16.75 9.76
N ALA A 155 -0.20 15.56 9.39
CA ALA A 155 1.22 15.31 9.21
C ALA A 155 1.82 16.13 8.06
N LEU A 156 3.13 16.37 8.12
CA LEU A 156 3.90 16.94 7.01
C LEU A 156 4.63 15.79 6.31
N LEU A 157 4.34 15.54 5.03
CA LEU A 157 4.91 14.41 4.31
C LEU A 157 6.14 14.85 3.48
N SER A 158 7.20 14.04 3.55
CA SER A 158 8.38 14.16 2.70
C SER A 158 8.56 12.88 1.90
N ILE A 159 8.24 12.91 0.62
CA ILE A 159 8.08 11.71 -0.21
C ILE A 159 9.25 11.58 -1.16
N TYR A 160 9.84 10.39 -1.21
CA TYR A 160 10.84 10.01 -2.20
C TYR A 160 10.44 8.70 -2.89
N ASP A 161 10.46 8.69 -4.21
CA ASP A 161 10.37 7.48 -5.03
C ASP A 161 11.36 7.59 -6.20
N PRO A 162 12.13 6.53 -6.53
CA PRO A 162 13.13 6.56 -7.60
C PRO A 162 12.59 6.76 -9.02
N GLN A 163 11.33 6.41 -9.28
CA GLN A 163 10.78 6.39 -10.64
C GLN A 163 9.50 7.23 -10.82
N VAL A 164 8.78 7.53 -9.74
CA VAL A 164 7.58 8.36 -9.83
C VAL A 164 7.96 9.84 -9.85
N GLN A 165 7.51 10.55 -10.88
CA GLN A 165 7.73 11.98 -11.03
C GLN A 165 6.97 12.80 -9.98
N LYS A 166 7.55 13.91 -9.53
CA LYS A 166 6.99 14.81 -8.51
C LYS A 166 5.57 15.28 -8.85
N GLU A 167 5.35 15.66 -10.09
CA GLU A 167 4.06 16.17 -10.58
C GLU A 167 2.98 15.08 -10.50
N HIS A 168 3.36 13.81 -10.73
CA HIS A 168 2.44 12.68 -10.59
C HIS A 168 2.07 12.44 -9.13
N ILE A 169 3.05 12.44 -8.21
CA ILE A 169 2.79 12.29 -6.77
C ILE A 169 1.85 13.38 -6.27
N GLN A 170 2.14 14.64 -6.60
CA GLN A 170 1.32 15.78 -6.19
C GLN A 170 -0.10 15.68 -6.75
N ARG A 171 -0.23 15.37 -8.04
CA ARG A 171 -1.54 15.20 -8.68
C ARG A 171 -2.35 14.10 -7.99
N ASP A 172 -1.75 12.94 -7.76
CA ASP A 172 -2.44 11.76 -7.23
C ASP A 172 -2.87 11.95 -5.76
N LEU A 173 -2.20 12.83 -5.01
CA LEU A 173 -2.59 13.19 -3.63
C LEU A 173 -3.64 14.31 -3.56
N ILE A 174 -3.69 15.21 -4.55
CA ILE A 174 -4.67 16.31 -4.63
C ILE A 174 -6.01 15.81 -5.20
N MET A 175 -5.97 14.89 -6.17
CA MET A 175 -7.17 14.34 -6.78
C MET A 175 -7.89 13.41 -5.81
N LYS A 176 -9.18 13.62 -5.60
CA LYS A 176 -10.00 12.63 -4.88
C LYS A 176 -10.03 11.34 -5.71
N LYS A 177 -10.03 10.19 -5.03
CA LYS A 177 -10.02 8.84 -5.64
C LYS A 177 -11.13 8.58 -6.69
N PHE A 178 -12.16 9.43 -6.76
CA PHE A 178 -13.26 9.36 -7.74
C PHE A 178 -13.18 10.38 -8.89
N ASP A 179 -12.22 11.31 -8.90
CA ASP A 179 -12.11 12.34 -9.96
C ASP A 179 -11.25 11.90 -11.16
N TRP A 180 -10.76 10.65 -11.18
CA TRP A 180 -9.89 10.11 -12.23
C TRP A 180 -10.57 10.01 -13.62
N ASP A 181 -11.91 9.93 -13.64
CA ASP A 181 -12.72 9.80 -14.87
C ASP A 181 -13.38 11.12 -15.33
N HIS A 182 -13.11 12.25 -14.67
CA HIS A 182 -13.68 13.54 -15.06
C HIS A 182 -12.79 14.29 -16.07
N PRO A 183 -13.37 14.83 -17.16
CA PRO A 183 -12.65 15.70 -18.09
C PRO A 183 -11.94 16.84 -17.34
N LEU A 184 -10.69 17.14 -17.71
CA LEU A 184 -9.81 18.15 -17.09
C LEU A 184 -10.49 19.49 -16.77
N HIS A 185 -11.52 19.89 -17.54
CA HIS A 185 -12.25 21.15 -17.38
C HIS A 185 -13.35 21.13 -16.31
N LEU A 186 -13.68 19.96 -15.74
CA LEU A 186 -14.69 19.78 -14.69
C LEU A 186 -14.09 19.45 -13.32
N GLN A 187 -12.76 19.40 -13.22
CA GLN A 187 -12.09 19.10 -11.96
C GLN A 187 -12.24 20.30 -11.00
N PRO A 188 -12.78 20.08 -9.78
CA PRO A 188 -12.89 21.16 -8.80
C PRO A 188 -11.48 21.63 -8.40
N LYS A 189 -11.27 22.95 -8.41
CA LYS A 189 -10.10 23.60 -7.78
C LYS A 189 -10.23 23.51 -6.26
N SER A 190 -10.23 22.32 -5.69
CA SER A 190 -10.39 22.11 -4.25
C SER A 190 -9.03 21.92 -3.56
N GLY A 191 -8.60 22.99 -2.87
CA GLY A 191 -7.79 22.93 -1.64
C GLY A 191 -6.27 22.99 -1.78
N SER A 192 -5.69 24.19 -1.70
CA SER A 192 -4.24 24.43 -1.60
C SER A 192 -3.57 23.84 -0.36
N ALA A 193 -4.33 23.51 0.70
CA ALA A 193 -3.77 23.11 1.99
C ALA A 193 -3.03 21.75 1.97
N ALA A 194 -3.49 20.77 1.17
CA ALA A 194 -2.81 19.49 1.05
C ALA A 194 -1.47 19.61 0.31
N VAL A 195 -1.35 20.59 -0.59
CA VAL A 195 -0.11 20.86 -1.35
C VAL A 195 0.98 21.42 -0.45
N GLU A 196 0.61 22.28 0.51
CA GLU A 196 1.57 22.87 1.47
C GLU A 196 2.15 21.84 2.44
N GLN A 197 1.45 20.72 2.67
CA GLN A 197 1.87 19.67 3.59
C GLN A 197 2.71 18.56 2.92
N VAL A 198 2.90 18.58 1.60
CA VAL A 198 3.62 17.53 0.86
C VAL A 198 4.85 18.11 0.18
N THR A 199 6.02 17.62 0.58
CA THR A 199 7.29 17.86 -0.10
C THR A 199 7.72 16.59 -0.82
N VAL A 200 8.10 16.70 -2.10
CA VAL A 200 8.73 15.60 -2.85
C VAL A 200 10.21 15.91 -2.98
N THR A 201 11.05 14.97 -2.56
CA THR A 201 12.51 15.12 -2.47
C THR A 201 13.23 14.28 -3.53
N SER A 202 14.49 14.59 -3.81
CA SER A 202 15.27 13.88 -4.84
C SER A 202 15.97 12.62 -4.34
N ASP A 203 16.11 12.45 -3.03
CA ASP A 203 16.73 11.27 -2.42
C ASP A 203 16.14 10.93 -1.04
N ALA A 204 16.41 9.70 -0.59
CA ALA A 204 15.93 9.18 0.69
C ALA A 204 16.50 9.91 1.92
N TYR A 205 17.72 10.46 1.85
CA TYR A 205 18.34 11.17 2.98
C TYR A 205 17.69 12.55 3.17
N GLU A 206 17.37 13.25 2.10
CA GLU A 206 16.60 14.50 2.16
C GLU A 206 15.18 14.25 2.70
N ALA A 207 14.53 13.18 2.24
CA ALA A 207 13.20 12.79 2.73
C ALA A 207 13.20 12.58 4.25
N THR A 208 14.21 11.88 4.76
CA THR A 208 14.30 11.43 6.15
C THR A 208 14.96 12.44 7.10
N LYS A 209 15.64 13.45 6.58
CA LYS A 209 16.24 14.53 7.39
C LYS A 209 15.17 15.22 8.24
N GLU A 210 15.40 15.33 9.55
CA GLU A 210 14.50 15.91 10.55
C GLU A 210 13.10 15.25 10.59
N ALA A 211 12.94 14.06 10.01
CA ALA A 211 11.70 13.30 10.12
C ALA A 211 11.55 12.74 11.54
N HIS A 212 10.31 12.63 12.00
CA HIS A 212 9.95 11.97 13.24
C HIS A 212 9.69 10.47 13.01
N GLY A 213 9.22 10.12 11.81
CA GLY A 213 8.97 8.74 11.40
C GLY A 213 9.29 8.54 9.92
N VAL A 214 9.65 7.31 9.56
CA VAL A 214 9.87 6.88 8.17
C VAL A 214 8.89 5.76 7.85
N CYS A 215 8.12 5.88 6.77
CA CYS A 215 7.22 4.85 6.26
C CYS A 215 7.79 4.30 4.95
N ILE A 216 8.11 3.00 4.90
CA ILE A 216 8.56 2.33 3.67
C ILE A 216 7.35 1.66 3.03
N LEU A 217 6.90 2.18 1.88
CA LEU A 217 5.63 1.80 1.26
C LEU A 217 5.79 1.09 -0.09
N THR A 218 7.00 1.07 -0.65
CA THR A 218 7.36 0.33 -1.86
C THR A 218 8.68 -0.39 -1.66
N GLU A 219 8.78 -1.65 -2.10
CA GLU A 219 9.93 -2.52 -1.89
C GLU A 219 11.13 -2.27 -2.84
N TRP A 220 11.48 -1.01 -3.06
CA TRP A 220 12.67 -0.66 -3.84
C TRP A 220 13.93 -1.24 -3.20
N ASP A 221 14.77 -1.90 -4.01
CA ASP A 221 15.95 -2.61 -3.50
C ASP A 221 16.96 -1.65 -2.86
N GLU A 222 17.03 -0.39 -3.31
CA GLU A 222 17.91 0.63 -2.71
C GLU A 222 17.61 0.93 -1.24
N PHE A 223 16.36 0.78 -0.81
CA PHE A 223 15.97 1.03 0.59
C PHE A 223 16.59 0.00 1.54
N ARG A 224 16.95 -1.19 1.05
CA ARG A 224 17.66 -2.21 1.85
C ARG A 224 19.07 -1.81 2.25
N THR A 225 19.69 -0.93 1.46
CA THR A 225 21.12 -0.63 1.54
C THR A 225 21.42 0.80 1.99
N LEU A 226 20.40 1.56 2.41
CA LEU A 226 20.57 2.91 2.94
C LEU A 226 21.41 2.89 4.23
N ASP A 227 22.15 3.97 4.47
CA ASP A 227 22.83 4.18 5.74
C ASP A 227 21.82 4.62 6.81
N TYR A 228 21.19 3.63 7.46
CA TYR A 228 20.21 3.86 8.52
C TYR A 228 20.81 4.54 9.76
N LYS A 229 22.13 4.42 9.99
CA LYS A 229 22.80 5.14 11.07
C LYS A 229 22.83 6.63 10.78
N LYS A 230 23.20 7.02 9.56
CA LYS A 230 23.14 8.41 9.09
C LYS A 230 21.71 8.96 9.09
N ILE A 231 20.74 8.16 8.64
CA ILE A 231 19.31 8.53 8.70
C ILE A 231 18.91 8.80 10.16
N TYR A 232 19.18 7.85 11.05
CA TYR A 232 18.89 7.98 12.48
C TYR A 232 19.52 9.25 13.05
N ASP A 233 20.80 9.52 12.81
CA ASP A 233 21.50 10.68 13.37
C ASP A 233 20.90 12.02 12.92
N ASN A 234 20.21 12.06 11.79
CA ASN A 234 19.58 13.26 11.24
C ASN A 234 18.06 13.34 11.49
N MET A 235 17.44 12.34 12.11
CA MET A 235 16.02 12.34 12.46
C MET A 235 15.75 13.04 13.81
N GLN A 236 14.50 13.44 14.04
CA GLN A 236 14.02 13.84 15.36
C GLN A 236 13.99 12.64 16.32
N LYS A 237 14.00 12.90 17.64
CA LYS A 237 14.04 11.85 18.67
C LYS A 237 12.79 11.90 19.55
N PRO A 238 12.18 10.75 19.88
CA PRO A 238 12.49 9.40 19.38
C PRO A 238 12.22 9.24 17.88
N ALA A 239 13.05 8.44 17.20
CA ALA A 239 12.97 8.18 15.76
C ALA A 239 12.27 6.84 15.50
N PHE A 240 11.32 6.82 14.57
CA PHE A 240 10.55 5.62 14.23
C PHE A 240 10.73 5.21 12.77
N VAL A 241 10.77 3.90 12.52
CA VAL A 241 10.69 3.31 11.18
C VAL A 241 9.52 2.34 11.14
N PHE A 242 8.64 2.51 10.16
CA PHE A 242 7.49 1.68 9.88
C PHE A 242 7.69 1.04 8.51
N ASP A 243 8.08 -0.23 8.51
CA ASP A 243 8.29 -0.98 7.28
C ASP A 243 7.00 -1.67 6.86
N GLY A 244 6.36 -1.14 5.81
CA GLY A 244 5.16 -1.74 5.23
C GLY A 244 5.44 -2.82 4.19
N ARG A 245 6.71 -3.21 3.98
CA ARG A 245 7.13 -4.09 2.88
C ARG A 245 8.14 -5.16 3.30
N ASN A 246 8.56 -5.23 4.56
CA ASN A 246 9.57 -6.15 5.08
C ASN A 246 10.88 -6.10 4.26
N VAL A 247 11.35 -4.87 4.02
CA VAL A 247 12.55 -4.52 3.26
C VAL A 247 13.77 -4.39 4.18
N VAL A 248 13.58 -3.87 5.39
CA VAL A 248 14.66 -3.63 6.35
C VAL A 248 14.69 -4.71 7.43
N ASN A 249 15.89 -4.93 8.00
CA ASN A 249 16.03 -5.75 9.20
C ASN A 249 15.79 -4.89 10.45
N ALA A 250 15.12 -5.46 11.45
CA ALA A 250 14.86 -4.80 12.73
C ALA A 250 16.06 -4.90 13.70
N ASP A 251 16.97 -5.85 13.47
CA ASP A 251 18.25 -6.02 14.18
C ASP A 251 19.35 -5.10 13.65
#